data_AF-A0A1W1HNN0-F1
#
_entry.id   AF-A0A1W1HNN0-F1
#
_cell.length_a   1.000
_cell.length_b   1.000
_cell.length_c   1.000
_cell.angle_alpha   90.00
_cell.angle_beta   90.00
_cell.angle_gamma   90.00
#
_symmetry.space_group_name_H-M   'P 1'
#
loop_
_entity.id
_entity.type
_entity.pdbx_description
1 polymer ?
#
loop_
_entity_poly.entity_id
_entity_poly.type
_entity_poly.pdbx_seq_one_letter_code
_entity_poly.pdbx_strand_id
1 'polypeptide(L)' 'MAQITEVAPDLFRITTFLEPFNLQFSQFLVRDAEPLLYHTGPRALFPAVKETVA' A
#
# COMPACT_ATOMS: atom_id res chain seq x y z
N MET A 1 -6.88 2.46 9.30
CA MET A 1 -7.17 1.42 8.28
C MET A 1 -6.55 1.88 6.97
N ALA A 2 -5.95 0.99 6.19
CA ALA A 2 -5.36 1.36 4.91
C ALA A 2 -6.47 1.68 3.89
N GLN A 3 -6.29 2.73 3.10
CA GLN A 3 -7.19 3.10 2.02
C GLN A 3 -6.61 2.61 0.69
N ILE A 4 -7.41 1.93 -0.12
CA ILE A 4 -7.02 1.48 -1.46
C ILE A 4 -7.66 2.39 -2.51
N THR A 5 -6.91 2.78 -3.52
CA THR A 5 -7.41 3.56 -4.66
C THR A 5 -6.77 3.06 -5.94
N GLU A 6 -7.57 2.68 -6.93
CA GLU A 6 -7.09 2.42 -8.28
C GLU A 6 -6.80 3.77 -8.95
N VAL A 7 -5.52 4.06 -9.22
CA VAL A 7 -5.07 5.37 -9.75
C VAL A 7 -4.85 5.33 -11.27
N ALA A 8 -4.74 4.14 -11.83
CA ALA A 8 -4.75 3.82 -13.26
C ALA A 8 -5.19 2.35 -13.40
N PRO A 9 -5.58 1.89 -14.60
CA PRO A 9 -5.93 0.48 -14.81
C PRO A 9 -4.86 -0.45 -14.25
N ASP A 10 -5.28 -1.35 -13.36
CA ASP A 10 -4.42 -2.35 -12.71
C ASP A 10 -3.30 -1.80 -11.80
N LEU A 11 -3.31 -0.50 -11.51
CA LEU A 11 -2.39 0.16 -10.59
C LEU A 11 -3.13 0.69 -9.37
N PHE A 12 -2.85 0.07 -8.23
CA PHE A 12 -3.49 0.39 -6.96
C PHE A 12 -2.52 1.11 -6.04
N ARG A 13 -2.95 2.24 -5.49
CA ARG A 13 -2.28 2.92 -4.38
C ARG A 13 -2.93 2.51 -3.07
N ILE A 14 -2.13 1.97 -2.15
CA ILE A 14 -2.53 1.61 -0.79
C ILE A 14 -1.91 2.64 0.14
N THR A 15 -2.73 3.39 0.87
CA THR A 15 -2.27 4.50 1.70
C THR A 15 -2.64 4.28 3.16
N THR A 16 -1.65 4.41 4.04
CA THR A 16 -1.84 4.47 5.50
C THR A 16 -1.42 5.83 6.01
N PHE A 17 -2.34 6.57 6.62
CA PHE A 17 -2.03 7.81 7.33
C PHE A 17 -1.60 7.51 8.76
N LEU A 18 -0.45 8.05 9.17
CA LEU A 18 0.04 7.98 10.54
C LEU A 18 0.00 9.37 11.17
N GLU A 19 -0.98 9.58 12.04
CA GLU A 19 -1.18 10.84 12.77
C GLU A 19 0.04 11.29 13.58
N PRO A 20 0.78 10.41 14.29
CA PRO A 20 1.98 10.83 15.05
C PRO A 20 3.08 11.46 14.19
N PHE A 21 3.11 11.15 12.90
CA PHE A 21 4.08 11.70 11.95
C PHE A 21 3.47 12.74 11.02
N ASN A 22 2.14 12.90 11.04
CA ASN A 22 1.39 13.66 10.04
C ASN A 22 1.80 13.32 8.60
N LEU A 23 2.02 12.03 8.33
CA LEU A 23 2.54 11.54 7.05
C LEU A 23 1.69 10.40 6.51
N GLN A 24 1.60 10.34 5.20
CA GLN A 24 1.00 9.23 4.46
C GLN A 24 2.09 8.30 3.93
N PHE A 25 1.95 7.01 4.21
CA PHE A 25 2.77 5.98 3.61
C PHE A 25 1.97 5.31 2.50
N SER A 26 2.37 5.56 1.26
CA SER A 26 1.75 4.96 0.08
C SER A 26 2.60 3.82 -0.47
N GLN A 27 1.96 2.68 -0.71
CA GLN A 27 2.50 1.52 -1.40
C GLN A 27 1.76 1.38 -2.73
N PHE A 28 2.40 0.77 -3.72
CA PHE A 28 1.79 0.55 -5.03
C PHE A 28 1.74 -0.94 -5.36
N LEU A 29 0.56 -1.42 -5.72
CA LEU A 29 0.36 -2.77 -6.23
C LEU A 29 0.05 -2.67 -7.72
N VAL A 30 0.85 -3.36 -8.53
CA VAL A 30 0.58 -3.58 -9.94
C VAL A 30 0.01 -4.97 -10.08
N ARG A 31 -1.22 -5.07 -10.58
CA ARG A 31 -1.87 -6.33 -10.90
C ARG A 31 -1.46 -6.73 -12.32
N ASP A 32 -0.75 -7.82 -12.44
CA ASP A 32 -0.30 -8.37 -13.73
C ASP A 32 -0.18 -9.89 -13.59
N ALA A 33 0.15 -10.59 -14.68
CA ALA A 33 0.53 -12.01 -14.65
C ALA A 33 1.72 -12.26 -13.70
N GLU A 34 2.62 -11.28 -13.59
CA GLU A 34 3.71 -11.23 -12.61
C GLU A 34 3.50 -10.01 -11.69
N PRO A 35 2.78 -10.15 -10.56
CA PRO A 35 2.38 -9.01 -9.74
C PRO A 35 3.58 -8.36 -9.03
N LEU A 36 3.55 -7.03 -8.93
CA LEU A 36 4.57 -6.23 -8.25
C LEU A 36 3.97 -5.45 -7.10
N LEU A 37 4.54 -5.60 -5.90
CA LEU A 37 4.29 -4.73 -4.76
C LEU A 37 5.48 -3.80 -4.54
N TYR A 38 5.33 -2.52 -4.90
CA TYR A 38 6.37 -1.50 -4.74
C TYR A 38 6.27 -0.80 -3.39
N HIS A 39 7.25 -1.19 -2.57
CA HIS A 39 7.53 -0.94 -1.15
C HIS A 39 6.43 -1.35 -0.17
N THR A 40 6.82 -1.81 1.03
CA THR A 40 5.91 -2.28 2.10
C THR A 40 5.93 -1.40 3.36
N GLY A 41 6.51 -0.22 3.23
CA GLY A 41 6.72 0.74 4.32
C GLY A 41 7.78 0.30 5.34
N PRO A 42 7.88 1.01 6.47
CA PRO A 42 8.70 0.60 7.61
C PRO A 42 8.24 -0.74 8.19
N ARG A 43 9.12 -1.44 8.92
CA ARG A 43 8.84 -2.75 9.53
C ARG A 43 7.54 -2.81 10.34
N ALA A 44 7.18 -1.72 11.02
CA ALA A 44 5.96 -1.62 11.81
C ALA A 44 4.67 -1.60 10.96
N LEU A 45 4.74 -1.16 9.70
CA LEU A 45 3.60 -1.13 8.77
C LEU A 45 3.40 -2.45 8.02
N PHE A 46 4.45 -3.29 7.93
CA PHE A 46 4.40 -4.52 7.14
C PHE A 46 3.19 -5.44 7.43
N PRO A 47 2.78 -5.68 8.70
CA PRO A 47 1.62 -6.53 8.98
C PRO A 47 0.32 -5.98 8.37
N ALA A 48 0.10 -4.66 8.46
CA ALA A 48 -1.08 -4.01 7.90
C ALA A 48 -1.05 -4.03 6.36
N VAL A 49 0.13 -3.81 5.75
CA VAL A 49 0.29 -3.92 4.29
C VAL A 49 0.02 -5.35 3.83
N LYS A 50 0.57 -6.35 4.52
CA LYS A 50 0.36 -7.77 4.22
C LYS A 50 -1.12 -8.15 4.26
N GLU A 51 -1.84 -7.73 5.29
CA GLU A 51 -3.28 -7.97 5.41
C GLU A 51 -4.08 -7.30 4.28
N THR A 52 -3.63 -6.13 3.82
CA THR A 52 -4.32 -5.38 2.76
C THR A 52 -4.13 -5.98 1.36
N VAL A 53 -3.00 -6.64 1.12
CA VAL A 53 -2.67 -7.24 -0.20
C VAL A 53 -2.97 -8.73 -0.31
N ALA A 54 -3.31 -9.39 0.80
CA ALA A 54 -3.62 -10.83 0.85
C ALA A 54 -5.02 -11.12 0.29
#